data_AF-A0A951VNW0-F1
#
_entry.id   AF-A0A951VNW0-F1
#
_cell.length_a   1.000
_cell.length_b   1.000
_cell.length_c   1.000
_cell.angle_alpha   90.00
_cell.angle_beta   90.00
_cell.angle_gamma   90.00
#
_symmetry.space_group_name_H-M   'P 1'
#
loop_
_entity.id
_entity.type
_entity.pdbx_description
1 polymer ?
#
loop_
_entity_poly.entity_id
_entity_poly.type
_entity_poly.pdbx_seq_one_letter_code
_entity_poly.pdbx_strand_id
1 'polypeptide(L)'
;ILFYRERMLHTDNAYSTFLLVNTASFNLPHYRYPLILTQLLPLLAVKIQWSLKTIIVLYSANFYVLYYGCFLIALYAYKNILASWAILLSLLVCTSEIFFLQTEILHGIVFGITFYAWLHYHLTNENKITIIHYGVGALLFLIAVTFHPLSALFLLFLMLWTALDVKQQNKNITIPLVVFGLTILVIVIKSILTPANSYEGSFYPSSSSLWSNIIHIIDSYVLKFFVKRLNSLYLLPSIMLIVSLIWYAYNKMKLHFGLLMLSALGYILFVSIFFKGDSTIMTERIFLVYGAIVSVGFVTALIDFSKNYLNKTTPNLITMLLVASISAGIIKILEAQKTYNLRLELVKAQAMQAQSKDGTKFYAYTSDFNFPFAMWANACEQLLYSGMYFPDNVKTIYLFNNESDAQKQVAQMDENSFLLVPFYLQLPDTFLNQKYFKLKSNNYHYLN
;
A
#
# COMPACT_ATOMS: atom_id res chain seq x y z
N ILE A 1 12.81 3.00 -7.40
CA ILE A 1 13.48 3.70 -8.54
C ILE A 1 13.64 2.77 -9.74
N LEU A 2 14.31 1.63 -9.64
CA LEU A 2 14.51 0.71 -10.78
C LEU A 2 13.19 0.37 -11.51
N PHE A 3 12.16 0.02 -10.75
CA PHE A 3 10.84 -0.37 -11.26
C PHE A 3 9.83 0.79 -11.36
N TYR A 4 10.28 2.04 -11.58
CA TYR A 4 9.36 3.18 -11.53
C TYR A 4 8.26 3.13 -12.60
N ARG A 5 8.53 2.54 -13.77
CA ARG A 5 7.57 2.45 -14.88
C ARG A 5 6.51 1.41 -14.60
N GLU A 6 6.95 0.22 -14.22
CA GLU A 6 6.13 -0.92 -13.84
C GLU A 6 5.18 -0.57 -12.70
N ARG A 7 5.62 0.30 -11.78
CA ARG A 7 4.80 0.79 -10.68
C ARG A 7 3.85 1.89 -11.09
N MET A 8 4.34 2.95 -11.73
CA MET A 8 3.57 4.19 -11.91
C MET A 8 2.76 4.22 -13.21
N LEU A 9 3.09 3.37 -14.19
CA LEU A 9 2.33 3.18 -15.42
C LEU A 9 1.45 1.94 -15.34
N HIS A 10 0.78 1.78 -14.19
CA HIS A 10 -0.12 0.66 -13.95
C HIS A 10 -1.37 1.09 -13.19
N THR A 11 -2.53 0.88 -13.79
CA THR A 11 -3.87 0.94 -13.18
C THR A 11 -4.07 2.18 -12.28
N ASP A 12 -4.36 1.99 -10.99
CA ASP A 12 -4.63 3.03 -10.00
C ASP A 12 -3.48 4.05 -9.87
N ASN A 13 -2.23 3.58 -9.98
CA ASN A 13 -1.06 4.44 -9.91
C ASN A 13 -0.96 5.32 -11.15
N ALA A 14 -1.27 4.80 -12.34
CA ALA A 14 -1.29 5.58 -13.57
C ALA A 14 -2.39 6.63 -13.53
N TYR A 15 -3.59 6.26 -13.09
CA TYR A 15 -4.68 7.22 -12.91
C TYR A 15 -4.33 8.32 -11.90
N SER A 16 -3.78 7.96 -10.74
CA SER A 16 -3.38 8.92 -9.70
C SER A 16 -2.24 9.83 -10.16
N THR A 17 -1.26 9.28 -10.88
CA THR A 17 -0.15 10.04 -11.47
C THR A 17 -0.64 10.99 -12.54
N PHE A 18 -1.51 10.53 -13.43
CA PHE A 18 -2.14 11.36 -14.46
C PHE A 18 -2.87 12.55 -13.82
N LEU A 19 -3.76 12.30 -12.86
CA LEU A 19 -4.51 13.37 -12.20
C LEU A 19 -3.58 14.39 -11.54
N LEU A 20 -2.59 13.94 -10.77
CA LEU A 20 -1.64 14.82 -10.08
C LEU A 20 -0.89 15.73 -11.07
N VAL A 21 -0.40 15.16 -12.17
CA VAL A 21 0.29 15.92 -13.24
C VAL A 21 -0.67 16.88 -13.94
N ASN A 22 -1.88 16.41 -14.23
CA ASN A 22 -2.86 17.12 -15.01
C ASN A 22 -3.43 18.33 -14.26
N THR A 23 -3.85 18.14 -13.01
CA THR A 23 -4.45 19.21 -12.20
C THR A 23 -3.41 20.07 -11.48
N ALA A 24 -2.15 19.61 -11.42
CA ALA A 24 -1.10 20.21 -10.60
C ALA A 24 -1.58 20.46 -9.15
N SER A 25 -2.36 19.53 -8.61
CA SER A 25 -2.91 19.57 -7.25
C SER A 25 -2.86 18.19 -6.61
N PHE A 26 -3.11 18.12 -5.30
CA PHE A 26 -3.24 16.84 -4.60
C PHE A 26 -4.46 16.08 -5.10
N ASN A 27 -4.29 14.79 -5.36
CA ASN A 27 -5.38 13.86 -5.60
C ASN A 27 -5.69 13.09 -4.32
N LEU A 28 -6.75 13.48 -3.61
CA LEU A 28 -7.11 12.91 -2.29
C LEU A 28 -8.43 12.13 -2.38
N PRO A 29 -8.44 10.95 -3.04
CA PRO A 29 -9.64 10.14 -3.13
C PRO A 29 -10.13 9.74 -1.74
N HIS A 30 -11.45 9.71 -1.55
CA HIS A 30 -12.12 9.27 -0.33
C HIS A 30 -11.62 9.95 0.97
N TYR A 31 -11.23 11.23 0.90
CA TYR A 31 -10.75 12.01 2.05
C TYR A 31 -9.54 11.38 2.75
N ARG A 32 -8.69 10.66 2.01
CA ARG A 32 -7.44 10.07 2.53
C ARG A 32 -6.34 11.15 2.61
N TYR A 33 -6.55 12.14 3.48
CA TYR A 33 -5.65 13.30 3.64
C TYR A 33 -4.16 12.95 3.86
N PRO A 34 -3.78 11.86 4.55
CA PRO A 34 -2.37 11.49 4.67
C PRO A 34 -1.65 11.21 3.35
N LEU A 35 -2.39 10.99 2.24
CA LEU A 35 -1.83 10.89 0.89
C LEU A 35 -1.13 12.18 0.42
N ILE A 36 -1.36 13.33 1.07
CA ILE A 36 -0.60 14.55 0.82
C ILE A 36 0.90 14.25 0.90
N LEU A 37 1.34 13.51 1.92
CA LEU A 37 2.76 13.19 2.14
C LEU A 37 3.34 12.42 0.96
N THR A 38 2.60 11.47 0.42
CA THR A 38 3.04 10.61 -0.69
C THR A 38 3.02 11.30 -2.05
N GLN A 39 2.47 12.53 -2.12
CA GLN A 39 2.38 13.34 -3.33
C GLN A 39 3.25 14.60 -3.30
N LEU A 40 3.90 14.93 -2.17
CA LEU A 40 4.69 16.17 -2.04
C LEU A 40 5.79 16.32 -3.11
N LEU A 41 6.67 15.34 -3.25
CA LEU A 41 7.79 15.40 -4.20
C LEU A 41 7.33 15.47 -5.67
N PRO A 42 6.43 14.59 -6.17
CA PRO A 42 5.98 14.71 -7.55
C PRO A 42 5.18 15.99 -7.80
N LEU A 43 4.40 16.48 -6.84
CA LEU A 43 3.66 17.73 -7.00
C LEU A 43 4.59 18.94 -7.08
N LEU A 44 5.63 18.98 -6.24
CA LEU A 44 6.66 20.02 -6.34
C LEU A 44 7.30 20.01 -7.73
N ALA A 45 7.67 18.83 -8.24
CA ALA A 45 8.24 18.66 -9.58
C ALA A 45 7.30 19.14 -10.71
N VAL A 46 6.00 18.90 -10.57
CA VAL A 46 4.98 19.43 -11.50
C VAL A 46 4.92 20.96 -11.45
N LYS A 47 4.91 21.56 -10.26
CA LYS A 47 4.86 23.02 -10.06
C LYS A 47 6.09 23.74 -10.61
N ILE A 48 7.28 23.17 -10.43
CA ILE A 48 8.53 23.68 -11.03
C ILE A 48 8.76 23.18 -12.45
N GLN A 49 7.73 22.56 -13.06
CA GLN A 49 7.69 22.32 -14.48
C GLN A 49 8.77 21.34 -15.02
N TRP A 50 9.17 20.36 -14.22
CA TRP A 50 10.13 19.31 -14.60
C TRP A 50 9.59 18.32 -15.63
N SER A 51 10.49 17.53 -16.25
CA SER A 51 10.08 16.52 -17.24
C SER A 51 9.13 15.47 -16.64
N LEU A 52 8.22 14.95 -17.47
CA LEU A 52 7.26 13.92 -17.04
C LEU A 52 7.97 12.67 -16.49
N LYS A 53 9.09 12.26 -17.12
CA LYS A 53 9.95 11.18 -16.63
C LYS A 53 10.40 11.43 -15.18
N THR A 54 10.90 12.63 -14.90
CA THR A 54 11.37 12.99 -13.55
C THR A 54 10.23 12.96 -12.54
N ILE A 55 9.05 13.48 -12.91
CA ILE A 55 7.87 13.46 -12.03
C ILE A 55 7.47 12.03 -11.67
N ILE A 56 7.40 11.12 -12.65
CA ILE A 56 7.04 9.70 -12.44
C ILE A 56 8.09 9.01 -11.55
N VAL A 57 9.38 9.25 -11.78
CA VAL A 57 10.45 8.70 -10.93
C VAL A 57 10.32 9.20 -9.49
N LEU A 58 10.10 10.51 -9.29
CA LEU A 58 9.93 11.09 -7.97
C LEU A 58 8.68 10.57 -7.27
N TYR A 59 7.58 10.37 -8.01
CA TYR A 59 6.37 9.79 -7.43
C TYR A 59 6.67 8.37 -6.92
N SER A 60 7.27 7.52 -7.76
CA SER A 60 7.67 6.17 -7.33
C SER A 60 8.64 6.18 -6.15
N ALA A 61 9.55 7.13 -6.07
CA ALA A 61 10.55 7.23 -5.01
C ALA A 61 9.95 7.75 -3.69
N ASN A 62 9.00 8.68 -3.75
CA ASN A 62 8.49 9.40 -2.58
C ASN A 62 7.96 8.45 -1.49
N PHE A 63 7.25 7.39 -1.87
CA PHE A 63 6.79 6.35 -0.93
C PHE A 63 7.93 5.78 -0.08
N TYR A 64 9.03 5.39 -0.73
CA TYR A 64 10.16 4.77 -0.04
C TYR A 64 11.05 5.77 0.68
N VAL A 65 11.10 7.02 0.21
CA VAL A 65 11.75 8.10 0.95
C VAL A 65 11.05 8.32 2.29
N LEU A 66 9.71 8.32 2.31
CA LEU A 66 8.94 8.41 3.55
C LEU A 66 9.19 7.21 4.46
N TYR A 67 9.18 6.00 3.90
CA TYR A 67 9.45 4.78 4.69
C TYR A 67 10.86 4.77 5.28
N TYR A 68 11.85 5.19 4.49
CA TYR A 68 13.22 5.30 4.92
C TYR A 68 13.39 6.40 5.98
N GLY A 69 12.72 7.53 5.83
CA GLY A 69 12.67 8.58 6.85
C GLY A 69 12.12 8.06 8.19
N CYS A 70 11.01 7.30 8.15
CA CYS A 70 10.43 6.65 9.33
C CYS A 70 11.41 5.66 9.99
N PHE A 71 12.10 4.85 9.18
CA PHE A 71 13.16 3.96 9.63
C PHE A 71 14.29 4.73 10.33
N LEU A 72 14.80 5.81 9.72
CA LEU A 72 15.86 6.64 10.30
C LEU A 72 15.42 7.31 11.59
N ILE A 73 14.18 7.81 11.66
CA ILE A 73 13.61 8.39 12.88
C ILE A 73 13.54 7.34 13.99
N ALA A 74 13.02 6.14 13.70
CA ALA A 74 12.98 5.05 14.67
C ALA A 74 14.39 4.67 15.16
N LEU A 75 15.36 4.57 14.25
CA LEU A 75 16.72 4.12 14.54
C LEU A 75 17.56 5.17 15.29
N TYR A 76 17.54 6.41 14.83
CA TYR A 76 18.47 7.44 15.31
C TYR A 76 17.82 8.41 16.30
N ALA A 77 16.58 8.85 16.04
CA ALA A 77 15.91 9.78 16.94
C ALA A 77 15.39 9.07 18.20
N TYR A 78 14.72 7.92 18.01
CA TYR A 78 14.14 7.14 19.11
C TYR A 78 15.00 5.97 19.58
N LYS A 79 16.13 5.69 18.91
CA LYS A 79 17.07 4.61 19.26
C LYS A 79 16.39 3.25 19.42
N ASN A 80 15.31 3.04 18.67
CA ASN A 80 14.47 1.85 18.75
C ASN A 80 14.80 0.89 17.60
N ILE A 81 15.77 0.01 17.86
CA ILE A 81 16.25 -1.00 16.90
C ILE A 81 15.12 -1.96 16.50
N LEU A 82 14.26 -2.32 17.44
CA LEU A 82 13.09 -3.20 17.20
C LEU A 82 12.18 -2.58 16.15
N ALA A 83 11.72 -1.34 16.38
CA ALA A 83 10.86 -0.63 15.45
C ALA A 83 11.50 -0.45 14.07
N SER A 84 12.80 -0.18 14.04
CA SER A 84 13.56 0.00 12.80
C SER A 84 13.56 -1.27 11.93
N TRP A 85 13.87 -2.43 12.52
CA TRP A 85 13.81 -3.70 11.79
C TRP A 85 12.39 -4.14 11.48
N ALA A 86 11.43 -3.88 12.37
CA ALA A 86 10.03 -4.16 12.13
C ALA A 86 9.48 -3.37 10.92
N ILE A 87 9.89 -2.11 10.73
CA ILE A 87 9.57 -1.33 9.52
C ILE A 87 10.11 -2.04 8.29
N LEU A 88 11.41 -2.37 8.25
CA LEU A 88 12.03 -3.01 7.08
C LEU A 88 11.38 -4.34 6.72
N LEU A 89 11.12 -5.19 7.72
CA LEU A 89 10.45 -6.47 7.48
C LEU A 89 9.01 -6.29 7.03
N SER A 90 8.26 -5.33 7.59
CA SER A 90 6.86 -5.09 7.20
C SER A 90 6.72 -4.62 5.74
N LEU A 91 7.77 -4.04 5.15
CA LEU A 91 7.80 -3.64 3.74
C LEU A 91 8.00 -4.80 2.75
N LEU A 92 8.44 -5.97 3.23
CA LEU A 92 8.94 -7.07 2.40
C LEU A 92 8.28 -8.41 2.72
N VAL A 93 7.98 -8.66 3.99
CA VAL A 93 7.22 -9.82 4.43
C VAL A 93 5.78 -9.68 3.94
N CYS A 94 5.21 -10.77 3.43
CA CYS A 94 3.89 -10.79 2.77
C CYS A 94 3.76 -9.87 1.54
N THR A 95 4.87 -9.39 0.98
CA THR A 95 4.87 -8.48 -0.17
C THR A 95 5.47 -9.17 -1.40
N SER A 96 4.75 -9.15 -2.50
CA SER A 96 5.17 -9.64 -3.82
C SER A 96 4.56 -8.75 -4.90
N GLU A 97 3.31 -9.01 -5.30
CA GLU A 97 2.63 -8.23 -6.33
C GLU A 97 2.27 -6.83 -5.82
N ILE A 98 1.87 -6.70 -4.55
CA ILE A 98 1.44 -5.41 -3.99
C ILE A 98 2.57 -4.38 -3.94
N PHE A 99 3.84 -4.81 -4.08
CA PHE A 99 4.95 -3.89 -4.29
C PHE A 99 4.70 -2.97 -5.49
N PHE A 100 4.08 -3.47 -6.56
CA PHE A 100 3.89 -2.71 -7.79
C PHE A 100 2.68 -1.75 -7.76
N LEU A 101 1.86 -1.81 -6.70
CA LEU A 101 0.75 -0.88 -6.48
C LEU A 101 1.00 0.04 -5.28
N GLN A 102 0.34 1.19 -5.28
CA GLN A 102 0.26 2.04 -4.10
C GLN A 102 -0.77 1.46 -3.13
N THR A 103 -0.43 1.40 -1.84
CA THR A 103 -1.37 0.99 -0.78
C THR A 103 -1.21 1.88 0.44
N GLU A 104 -2.32 2.41 0.93
CA GLU A 104 -2.39 3.22 2.14
C GLU A 104 -2.14 2.40 3.40
N ILE A 105 -2.42 1.09 3.36
CA ILE A 105 -2.20 0.18 4.50
C ILE A 105 -0.74 0.18 4.93
N LEU A 106 0.19 0.11 3.96
CA LEU A 106 1.62 0.04 4.26
C LEU A 106 2.12 1.34 4.90
N HIS A 107 1.59 2.49 4.47
CA HIS A 107 1.88 3.77 5.12
C HIS A 107 1.39 3.78 6.56
N GLY A 108 0.14 3.38 6.80
CA GLY A 108 -0.42 3.29 8.14
C GLY A 108 0.39 2.36 9.05
N ILE A 109 0.89 1.23 8.52
CA ILE A 109 1.79 0.31 9.24
C ILE A 109 3.11 1.00 9.60
N VAL A 110 3.80 1.61 8.64
CA VAL A 110 5.11 2.25 8.87
C VAL A 110 5.01 3.41 9.85
N PHE A 111 4.01 4.28 9.69
CA PHE A 111 3.76 5.37 10.63
C PHE A 111 3.31 4.84 11.99
N GLY A 112 2.54 3.74 12.04
CA GLY A 112 2.17 3.06 13.29
C GLY A 112 3.38 2.54 14.06
N ILE A 113 4.34 1.90 13.38
CA ILE A 113 5.59 1.43 14.02
C ILE A 113 6.46 2.61 14.45
N THR A 114 6.47 3.70 13.68
CA THR A 114 7.19 4.93 14.07
C THR A 114 6.56 5.59 15.30
N PHE A 115 5.23 5.59 15.38
CA PHE A 115 4.50 6.03 16.56
C PHE A 115 4.77 5.12 17.76
N TYR A 116 4.82 3.80 17.57
CA TYR A 116 5.29 2.84 18.59
C TYR A 116 6.70 3.20 19.09
N ALA A 117 7.64 3.52 18.19
CA ALA A 117 9.00 3.91 18.56
C ALA A 117 9.01 5.18 19.42
N TRP A 118 8.25 6.21 19.02
CA TRP A 118 8.09 7.45 19.77
C TRP A 118 7.50 7.19 21.16
N LEU A 119 6.40 6.43 21.22
CA LEU A 119 5.70 6.15 22.47
C LEU A 119 6.58 5.35 23.43
N HIS A 120 7.21 4.28 22.94
CA HIS A 120 8.13 3.48 23.74
C HIS A 120 9.31 4.32 24.25
N TYR A 121 9.92 5.17 23.42
CA TYR A 121 11.02 6.04 23.82
C TYR A 121 10.65 6.96 24.99
N HIS A 122 9.48 7.58 24.95
CA HIS A 122 9.06 8.51 26.00
C HIS A 122 8.48 7.86 27.26
N LEU A 123 7.97 6.62 27.16
CA LEU A 123 7.49 5.88 28.33
C LEU A 123 8.60 5.17 29.11
N THR A 124 9.70 4.82 28.44
CA THR A 124 10.80 4.05 29.03
C THR A 124 11.97 4.92 29.49
N ASN A 125 12.20 6.06 28.82
CA ASN A 125 13.22 7.02 29.23
C ASN A 125 12.64 8.08 30.17
N GLU A 126 13.46 8.56 31.12
CA GLU A 126 13.07 9.60 32.10
C GLU A 126 13.11 11.03 31.54
N ASN A 127 13.07 11.16 30.21
CA ASN A 127 13.14 12.46 29.55
C ASN A 127 11.85 13.26 29.78
N LYS A 128 11.99 14.54 30.14
CA LYS A 128 10.84 15.45 30.23
C LYS A 128 10.15 15.58 28.88
N ILE A 129 8.89 15.15 28.81
CA ILE A 129 8.05 15.32 27.63
C ILE A 129 7.60 16.78 27.57
N THR A 130 7.88 17.44 26.45
CA THR A 130 7.45 18.83 26.19
C THR A 130 6.19 18.86 25.31
N ILE A 131 5.53 20.01 25.19
CA ILE A 131 4.36 20.19 24.33
C ILE A 131 4.62 19.82 22.86
N ILE A 132 5.83 20.07 22.36
CA ILE A 132 6.24 19.69 21.00
C ILE A 132 6.19 18.17 20.83
N HIS A 133 6.63 17.41 21.83
CA HIS A 133 6.59 15.95 21.78
C HIS A 133 5.15 15.44 21.72
N TYR A 134 4.24 16.01 22.52
CA TYR A 134 2.81 15.68 22.42
C TYR A 134 2.24 16.01 21.04
N GLY A 135 2.60 17.14 20.45
CA GLY A 135 2.22 17.51 19.09
C GLY A 135 2.72 16.50 18.04
N VAL A 136 3.99 16.09 18.12
CA VAL A 136 4.57 15.06 17.23
C VAL A 136 3.88 13.71 17.41
N GLY A 137 3.67 13.28 18.65
CA GLY A 137 2.97 12.03 18.97
C GLY A 137 1.54 12.03 18.44
N ALA A 138 0.80 13.12 18.63
CA ALA A 138 -0.56 13.29 18.11
C ALA A 138 -0.58 13.26 16.57
N LEU A 139 0.36 13.92 15.91
CA LEU A 139 0.47 13.91 14.45
C LEU A 139 0.76 12.50 13.92
N LEU A 140 1.74 11.80 14.49
CA LEU A 140 2.06 10.41 14.09
C LEU A 140 0.87 9.47 14.31
N PHE A 141 0.18 9.60 15.45
CA PHE A 141 -1.04 8.85 15.74
C PHE A 141 -2.14 9.10 14.70
N LEU A 142 -2.46 10.37 14.44
CA LEU A 142 -3.48 10.77 13.48
C LEU A 142 -3.17 10.24 12.08
N ILE A 143 -1.91 10.36 11.65
CA ILE A 143 -1.46 9.83 10.37
C ILE A 143 -1.67 8.30 10.33
N ALA A 144 -1.16 7.56 11.31
CA ALA A 144 -1.22 6.11 11.35
C ALA A 144 -2.66 5.55 11.35
N VAL A 145 -3.56 6.17 12.13
CA VAL A 145 -4.94 5.72 12.29
C VAL A 145 -5.84 6.10 11.11
N THR A 146 -5.55 7.20 10.41
CA THR A 146 -6.41 7.71 9.32
C THR A 146 -6.03 7.22 7.92
N PHE A 147 -4.81 6.70 7.71
CA PHE A 147 -4.37 6.17 6.42
C PHE A 147 -5.32 5.09 5.89
N HIS A 148 -5.66 4.08 6.70
CA HIS A 148 -6.56 2.99 6.30
C HIS A 148 -7.23 2.33 7.52
N PRO A 149 -8.50 1.87 7.44
CA PRO A 149 -9.14 1.16 8.57
C PRO A 149 -8.35 -0.05 9.08
N LEU A 150 -7.79 -0.86 8.17
CA LEU A 150 -6.94 -2.00 8.53
C LEU A 150 -5.63 -1.61 9.24
N SER A 151 -5.05 -0.44 8.97
CA SER A 151 -3.86 0.01 9.72
C SER A 151 -4.21 0.42 11.14
N ALA A 152 -5.44 0.88 11.40
CA ALA A 152 -5.91 1.13 12.76
C ALA A 152 -6.02 -0.16 13.58
N LEU A 153 -6.40 -1.30 12.97
CA LEU A 153 -6.37 -2.61 13.66
C LEU A 153 -4.95 -3.01 14.07
N PHE A 154 -3.97 -2.77 13.20
CA PHE A 154 -2.56 -2.98 13.53
C PHE A 154 -2.10 -2.06 14.69
N LEU A 155 -2.59 -0.81 14.72
CA LEU A 155 -2.29 0.11 15.81
C LEU A 155 -2.83 -0.38 17.16
N LEU A 156 -4.02 -1.02 17.19
CA LEU A 156 -4.53 -1.66 18.41
C LEU A 156 -3.56 -2.73 18.94
N PHE A 157 -3.04 -3.58 18.07
CA PHE A 157 -2.01 -4.56 18.42
C PHE A 157 -0.76 -3.86 18.99
N LEU A 158 -0.24 -2.82 18.32
CA LEU A 158 0.94 -2.09 18.79
C LEU A 158 0.73 -1.45 20.17
N MET A 159 -0.46 -0.93 20.48
CA MET A 159 -0.75 -0.33 21.79
C MET A 159 -0.76 -1.37 22.90
N LEU A 160 -1.38 -2.54 22.67
CA LEU A 160 -1.34 -3.64 23.62
C LEU A 160 0.08 -4.19 23.78
N TRP A 161 0.83 -4.30 22.68
CA TRP A 161 2.23 -4.72 22.70
C TRP A 161 3.09 -3.77 23.54
N THR A 162 2.95 -2.46 23.31
CA THR A 162 3.63 -1.42 24.10
C THR A 162 3.26 -1.51 25.58
N ALA A 163 1.98 -1.72 25.90
CA ALA A 163 1.54 -1.86 27.29
C ALA A 163 2.23 -3.04 27.98
N LEU A 164 2.42 -4.17 27.28
CA LEU A 164 3.15 -5.32 27.83
C LEU A 164 4.64 -5.01 28.03
N ASP A 165 5.30 -4.38 27.05
CA ASP A 165 6.73 -4.03 27.12
C ASP A 165 7.02 -3.04 28.28
N VAL A 166 6.17 -2.01 28.41
CA VAL A 166 6.26 -1.00 29.48
C VAL A 166 5.96 -1.63 30.85
N LYS A 167 4.99 -2.54 30.93
CA LYS A 167 4.69 -3.29 32.16
C LYS A 167 5.86 -4.15 32.62
N GLN A 168 6.56 -4.81 31.70
CA GLN A 168 7.76 -5.61 32.04
C GLN A 168 8.89 -4.76 32.63
N GLN A 169 8.92 -3.47 32.30
CA GLN A 169 9.86 -2.49 32.86
C GLN A 169 9.34 -1.81 34.13
N ASN A 170 8.23 -2.29 34.72
CA ASN A 170 7.56 -1.70 35.88
C ASN A 170 7.15 -0.23 35.67
N LYS A 171 6.85 0.17 34.42
CA LYS A 171 6.39 1.52 34.06
C LYS A 171 4.86 1.54 33.90
N ASN A 172 4.27 2.74 33.90
CA ASN A 172 2.82 2.92 33.84
C ASN A 172 2.23 2.60 32.46
N ILE A 173 1.25 1.70 32.41
CA ILE A 173 0.55 1.26 31.19
C ILE A 173 -0.64 2.16 30.78
N THR A 174 -1.02 3.16 31.58
CA THR A 174 -2.20 3.99 31.33
C THR A 174 -2.16 4.66 29.95
N ILE A 175 -1.01 5.24 29.56
CA ILE A 175 -0.92 5.97 28.29
C ILE A 175 -1.17 5.06 27.08
N PRO A 176 -0.50 3.89 26.92
CA PRO A 176 -0.84 2.93 25.88
C PRO A 176 -2.32 2.52 25.85
N LEU A 177 -2.94 2.29 27.02
CA LEU A 177 -4.36 1.92 27.10
C LEU A 177 -5.31 3.07 26.73
N VAL A 178 -4.97 4.31 27.07
CA VAL A 178 -5.71 5.50 26.62
C VAL A 178 -5.64 5.62 25.10
N VAL A 179 -4.46 5.47 24.51
CA VAL A 179 -4.29 5.53 23.05
C VAL A 179 -5.00 4.36 22.36
N PHE A 180 -5.02 3.17 22.96
CA PHE A 180 -5.83 2.04 22.51
C PHE A 180 -7.32 2.41 22.48
N GLY A 181 -7.85 2.99 23.56
CA GLY A 181 -9.24 3.47 23.63
C GLY A 181 -9.56 4.54 22.58
N LEU A 182 -8.65 5.50 22.37
CA LEU A 182 -8.77 6.52 21.32
C LEU A 182 -8.76 5.91 19.92
N THR A 183 -7.96 4.87 19.68
CA THR A 183 -7.94 4.15 18.40
C THR A 183 -9.29 3.49 18.12
N ILE A 184 -9.87 2.80 19.11
CA ILE A 184 -11.22 2.22 19.01
C ILE A 184 -12.24 3.33 18.73
N LEU A 185 -12.19 4.44 19.46
CA LEU A 185 -13.10 5.56 19.27
C LEU A 185 -13.04 6.10 17.84
N VAL A 186 -11.83 6.28 17.26
CA VAL A 186 -11.67 6.73 15.87
C VAL A 186 -12.25 5.71 14.89
N ILE A 187 -12.01 4.40 15.08
CA ILE A 187 -12.58 3.35 14.24
C ILE A 187 -14.12 3.39 14.27
N VAL A 188 -14.70 3.52 15.47
CA VAL A 188 -16.16 3.57 15.67
C VAL A 188 -16.75 4.83 15.03
N ILE A 189 -16.18 6.01 15.31
CA ILE A 189 -16.63 7.28 14.72
C ILE A 189 -16.58 7.19 13.19
N LYS A 190 -15.46 6.71 12.63
CA LYS A 190 -15.32 6.56 11.18
C LYS A 190 -16.34 5.59 10.61
N SER A 191 -16.59 4.48 11.29
CA SER A 191 -17.61 3.50 10.88
C SER A 191 -19.02 4.07 10.88
N ILE A 192 -19.38 4.91 11.86
CA ILE A 192 -20.70 5.56 11.95
C ILE A 192 -20.85 6.64 10.88
N LEU A 193 -19.79 7.42 10.62
CA LEU A 193 -19.82 8.52 9.66
C LEU A 193 -19.66 8.07 8.19
N THR A 194 -19.26 6.82 7.94
CA THR A 194 -19.09 6.30 6.57
C THR A 194 -20.44 5.92 5.97
N PRO A 195 -20.87 6.54 4.85
CA PRO A 195 -22.14 6.20 4.22
C PRO A 195 -22.16 4.74 3.74
N ALA A 196 -23.24 4.01 4.00
CA ALA A 196 -23.37 2.60 3.62
C ALA A 196 -23.28 2.36 2.09
N ASN A 197 -23.69 3.34 1.29
CA ASN A 197 -23.61 3.32 -0.17
C ASN A 197 -22.27 3.80 -0.74
N SER A 198 -21.31 4.16 0.12
CA SER A 198 -19.97 4.52 -0.33
C SER A 198 -19.13 3.26 -0.65
N TYR A 199 -18.05 3.45 -1.40
CA TYR A 199 -17.05 2.39 -1.64
C TYR A 199 -16.59 1.74 -0.33
N GLU A 200 -16.26 2.54 0.67
CA GLU A 200 -15.86 2.07 2.00
C GLU A 200 -17.03 1.40 2.76
N GLY A 201 -18.24 1.93 2.59
CA GLY A 201 -19.50 1.38 3.14
C GLY A 201 -19.77 -0.06 2.69
N SER A 202 -19.43 -0.38 1.44
CA SER A 202 -19.65 -1.70 0.86
C SER A 202 -18.83 -2.83 1.50
N PHE A 203 -17.79 -2.49 2.26
CA PHE A 203 -16.98 -3.46 3.01
C PHE A 203 -17.57 -3.82 4.38
N TYR A 204 -18.61 -3.14 4.84
CA TYR A 204 -19.28 -3.49 6.10
C TYR A 204 -20.39 -4.51 5.85
N PRO A 205 -20.19 -5.79 6.21
CA PRO A 205 -21.23 -6.81 6.07
C PRO A 205 -22.46 -6.47 6.93
N SER A 206 -23.66 -6.78 6.43
CA SER A 206 -24.86 -6.78 7.27
C SER A 206 -24.73 -7.82 8.38
N SER A 207 -25.39 -7.60 9.52
CA SER A 207 -25.38 -8.54 10.65
C SER A 207 -25.82 -9.96 10.26
N SER A 208 -26.77 -10.08 9.33
CA SER A 208 -27.22 -11.36 8.77
C SER A 208 -26.15 -12.07 7.95
N SER A 209 -25.29 -11.32 7.24
CA SER A 209 -24.19 -11.90 6.46
C SER A 209 -23.00 -12.33 7.33
N LEU A 210 -22.81 -11.73 8.50
CA LEU A 210 -21.72 -12.12 9.41
C LEU A 210 -21.82 -13.56 9.89
N TRP A 211 -23.00 -14.00 10.35
CA TRP A 211 -23.19 -15.37 10.81
C TRP A 211 -22.99 -16.39 9.69
N SER A 212 -23.50 -16.09 8.50
CA SER A 212 -23.28 -16.93 7.32
C SER A 212 -21.78 -17.02 6.98
N ASN A 213 -21.06 -15.90 6.97
CA ASN A 213 -19.62 -15.89 6.69
C ASN A 213 -18.81 -16.66 7.74
N ILE A 214 -19.23 -16.66 9.01
CA ILE A 214 -18.58 -17.45 10.07
C ILE A 214 -18.78 -18.96 9.82
N ILE A 215 -20.02 -19.38 9.55
CA ILE A 215 -20.35 -20.79 9.30
C ILE A 215 -19.61 -21.32 8.05
N HIS A 216 -19.51 -20.49 7.02
CA HIS A 216 -18.87 -20.83 5.75
C HIS A 216 -17.44 -20.29 5.62
N ILE A 217 -16.74 -20.05 6.74
CA ILE A 217 -15.39 -19.42 6.70
C ILE A 217 -14.37 -20.25 5.93
N ILE A 218 -14.48 -21.59 5.98
CA ILE A 218 -13.62 -22.52 5.23
C ILE A 218 -13.78 -22.30 3.71
N ASP A 219 -14.95 -21.81 3.29
CA ASP A 219 -15.25 -21.51 1.90
C ASP A 219 -14.78 -20.14 1.43
N SER A 220 -14.36 -19.27 2.35
CA SER A 220 -13.89 -17.92 2.08
C SER A 220 -12.75 -17.91 1.05
N TYR A 221 -12.90 -17.10 0.00
CA TYR A 221 -11.84 -16.87 -0.97
C TYR A 221 -10.55 -16.41 -0.30
N VAL A 222 -10.65 -15.52 0.69
CA VAL A 222 -9.50 -14.94 1.41
C VAL A 222 -8.74 -16.01 2.20
N LEU A 223 -9.46 -16.93 2.86
CA LEU A 223 -8.83 -18.04 3.57
C LEU A 223 -8.17 -19.02 2.59
N LYS A 224 -8.89 -19.41 1.53
CA LYS A 224 -8.37 -20.29 0.47
C LYS A 224 -7.13 -19.68 -0.19
N PHE A 225 -7.12 -18.37 -0.41
CA PHE A 225 -5.97 -17.62 -0.93
C PHE A 225 -4.76 -17.71 0.01
N PHE A 226 -4.97 -17.48 1.32
CA PHE A 226 -3.91 -17.60 2.32
C PHE A 226 -3.31 -19.01 2.34
N VAL A 227 -4.16 -20.05 2.43
CA VAL A 227 -3.74 -21.46 2.46
C VAL A 227 -3.01 -21.84 1.17
N LYS A 228 -3.55 -21.46 0.00
CA LYS A 228 -2.92 -21.74 -1.31
C LYS A 228 -1.53 -21.12 -1.44
N ARG A 229 -1.31 -19.93 -0.85
CA ARG A 229 -0.01 -19.24 -0.88
C ARG A 229 0.83 -19.47 0.38
N LEU A 230 0.45 -20.43 1.23
CA LEU A 230 1.18 -20.75 2.46
C LEU A 230 2.59 -21.24 2.17
N ASN A 231 2.79 -22.05 1.14
CA ASN A 231 4.11 -22.58 0.76
C ASN A 231 4.94 -21.61 -0.10
N SER A 232 4.44 -20.41 -0.38
CA SER A 232 5.13 -19.41 -1.19
C SER A 232 5.19 -18.06 -0.48
N LEU A 233 4.16 -17.22 -0.65
CA LEU A 233 4.13 -15.88 -0.10
C LEU A 233 4.16 -15.88 1.43
N TYR A 234 3.39 -16.77 2.07
CA TYR A 234 3.20 -16.78 3.53
C TYR A 234 4.07 -17.80 4.27
N LEU A 235 5.01 -18.48 3.60
CA LEU A 235 5.86 -19.49 4.23
C LEU A 235 6.79 -18.85 5.27
N LEU A 236 7.54 -17.84 4.84
CA LEU A 236 8.46 -17.10 5.70
C LEU A 236 7.78 -16.47 6.92
N PRO A 237 6.69 -15.68 6.80
CA PRO A 237 6.02 -15.14 7.98
C PRO A 237 5.43 -16.23 8.88
N SER A 238 4.94 -17.35 8.32
CA SER A 238 4.48 -18.49 9.15
C SER A 238 5.63 -19.08 9.98
N ILE A 239 6.81 -19.25 9.39
CA ILE A 239 8.02 -19.70 10.11
C ILE A 239 8.41 -18.68 11.19
N MET A 240 8.45 -17.39 10.85
CA MET A 240 8.76 -16.31 11.80
C MET A 240 7.78 -16.31 12.98
N LEU A 241 6.48 -16.49 12.72
CA LEU A 241 5.44 -16.59 13.74
C LEU A 241 5.70 -17.80 14.66
N ILE A 242 5.92 -18.99 14.09
CA ILE A 242 6.19 -20.21 14.87
C ILE A 242 7.44 -20.05 15.73
N VAL A 243 8.54 -19.54 15.18
CA VAL A 243 9.79 -19.29 15.93
C VAL A 243 9.54 -18.32 17.09
N SER A 244 8.79 -17.24 16.86
CA SER A 244 8.43 -16.27 17.90
C SER A 244 7.58 -16.89 19.00
N LEU A 245 6.59 -17.70 18.64
CA LEU A 245 5.71 -18.37 19.60
C LEU A 245 6.46 -19.40 20.44
N ILE A 246 7.34 -20.20 19.83
CA ILE A 246 8.21 -21.14 20.55
C ILE A 246 9.09 -20.38 21.54
N TRP A 247 9.68 -19.26 21.11
CA TRP A 247 10.50 -18.42 21.97
C TRP A 247 9.73 -17.89 23.18
N TYR A 248 8.55 -17.31 22.98
CA TYR A 248 7.73 -16.78 24.08
C TYR A 248 7.21 -17.88 25.00
N ALA A 249 6.89 -19.06 24.47
CA ALA A 249 6.51 -20.21 25.28
C ALA A 249 7.67 -20.70 26.16
N TYR A 250 8.86 -20.85 25.59
CA TYR A 250 10.08 -21.27 26.29
C TYR A 250 10.46 -20.31 27.42
N ASN A 251 10.40 -19.00 27.16
CA ASN A 251 10.71 -17.95 28.14
C ASN A 251 9.52 -17.61 29.07
N LYS A 252 8.42 -18.37 29.02
CA LYS A 252 7.21 -18.19 29.84
C LYS A 252 6.56 -16.79 29.72
N MET A 253 6.75 -16.11 28.58
CA MET A 253 6.14 -14.81 28.26
C MET A 253 4.69 -14.99 27.77
N LYS A 254 3.82 -15.53 28.64
CA LYS A 254 2.46 -15.96 28.28
C LYS A 254 1.59 -14.86 27.67
N LEU A 255 1.75 -13.61 28.10
CA LEU A 255 0.97 -12.49 27.58
C LEU A 255 1.40 -12.10 26.16
N HIS A 256 2.71 -12.01 25.88
CA HIS A 256 3.24 -11.78 24.53
C HIS A 256 2.87 -12.93 23.58
N PHE A 257 2.97 -14.18 24.06
CA PHE A 257 2.50 -15.36 23.32
C PHE A 257 1.02 -15.24 22.95
N GLY A 258 0.16 -14.99 23.94
CA GLY A 258 -1.28 -14.91 23.75
C GLY A 258 -1.67 -13.76 22.81
N LEU A 259 -1.07 -12.58 22.99
CA LEU A 259 -1.32 -11.41 22.15
C LEU A 259 -0.87 -11.64 20.71
N LEU A 260 0.33 -12.19 20.48
CA LEU A 260 0.83 -12.47 19.12
C LEU A 260 -0.04 -13.52 18.43
N MET A 261 -0.32 -14.63 19.12
CA MET A 261 -1.15 -15.71 18.57
C MET A 261 -2.56 -15.23 18.24
N LEU A 262 -3.22 -14.55 19.17
CA LEU A 262 -4.58 -14.04 18.99
C LEU A 262 -4.62 -12.97 17.89
N SER A 263 -3.63 -12.08 17.82
CA SER A 263 -3.61 -11.03 16.79
C SER A 263 -3.31 -11.62 15.42
N ALA A 264 -2.35 -12.53 15.29
CA ALA A 264 -1.99 -13.10 14.00
C ALA A 264 -3.09 -14.04 13.44
N LEU A 265 -3.54 -15.01 14.24
CA LEU A 265 -4.59 -15.94 13.81
C LEU A 265 -5.96 -15.27 13.77
N GLY A 266 -6.27 -14.44 14.76
CA GLY A 266 -7.51 -13.66 14.80
C GLY A 266 -7.60 -12.69 13.64
N TYR A 267 -6.49 -12.10 13.17
CA TYR A 267 -6.50 -11.27 11.98
C TYR A 267 -6.81 -12.07 10.71
N ILE A 268 -6.21 -13.26 10.53
CA ILE A 268 -6.53 -14.15 9.39
C ILE A 268 -8.04 -14.46 9.38
N LEU A 269 -8.58 -14.88 10.53
CA LEU A 269 -10.02 -15.17 10.65
C LEU A 269 -10.88 -13.93 10.41
N PHE A 270 -10.50 -12.79 10.98
CA PHE A 270 -11.19 -11.52 10.79
C PHE A 270 -11.28 -11.17 9.30
N VAL A 271 -10.16 -11.21 8.56
CA VAL A 271 -10.21 -10.85 7.13
C VAL A 271 -10.97 -11.88 6.31
N SER A 272 -10.94 -13.17 6.69
CA SER A 272 -11.71 -14.22 6.03
C SER A 272 -13.23 -14.10 6.23
N ILE A 273 -13.68 -13.52 7.35
CA ILE A 273 -15.10 -13.30 7.66
C ILE A 273 -15.63 -12.02 7.02
N PHE A 274 -14.83 -10.94 7.05
CA PHE A 274 -15.30 -9.60 6.67
C PHE A 274 -15.04 -9.25 5.20
N PHE A 275 -14.06 -9.86 4.55
CA PHE A 275 -13.73 -9.56 3.15
C PHE A 275 -14.17 -10.68 2.22
N LYS A 276 -14.91 -10.32 1.16
CA LYS A 276 -15.41 -11.25 0.15
C LYS A 276 -14.31 -11.82 -0.76
N GLY A 277 -13.13 -11.20 -0.75
CA GLY A 277 -12.08 -11.45 -1.74
C GLY A 277 -12.30 -10.62 -3.01
N ASP A 278 -11.21 -10.40 -3.73
CA ASP A 278 -11.17 -9.68 -5.00
C ASP A 278 -10.02 -10.28 -5.84
N SER A 279 -9.33 -9.51 -6.66
CA SER A 279 -8.09 -9.92 -7.32
C SER A 279 -7.01 -10.39 -6.34
N THR A 280 -6.05 -11.15 -6.88
CA THR A 280 -4.89 -11.69 -6.13
C THR A 280 -4.11 -10.57 -5.42
N ILE A 281 -3.85 -9.46 -6.11
CA ILE A 281 -3.14 -8.32 -5.54
C ILE A 281 -3.93 -7.60 -4.44
N MET A 282 -5.24 -7.42 -4.62
CA MET A 282 -6.09 -6.79 -3.59
C MET A 282 -6.22 -7.66 -2.35
N THR A 283 -6.20 -8.98 -2.52
CA THR A 283 -6.20 -9.93 -1.38
C THR A 283 -4.84 -9.94 -0.67
N GLU A 284 -3.74 -9.91 -1.41
CA GLU A 284 -2.38 -9.74 -0.85
C GLU A 284 -2.26 -8.46 -0.01
N ARG A 285 -2.82 -7.34 -0.50
CA ARG A 285 -2.87 -6.04 0.19
C ARG A 285 -3.39 -6.14 1.62
N ILE A 286 -4.42 -6.97 1.83
CA ILE A 286 -5.06 -7.13 3.14
C ILE A 286 -4.10 -7.84 4.12
N PHE A 287 -3.33 -8.82 3.68
CA PHE A 287 -2.40 -9.57 4.53
C PHE A 287 -1.10 -8.84 4.90
N LEU A 288 -0.90 -7.59 4.46
CA LEU A 288 0.22 -6.75 4.90
C LEU A 288 0.20 -6.53 6.42
N VAL A 289 -0.98 -6.41 7.03
CA VAL A 289 -1.12 -6.26 8.49
C VAL A 289 -0.68 -7.53 9.22
N TYR A 290 -1.03 -8.71 8.71
CA TYR A 290 -0.52 -9.98 9.24
C TYR A 290 1.02 -10.01 9.20
N GLY A 291 1.62 -9.63 8.07
CA GLY A 291 3.07 -9.51 7.93
C GLY A 291 3.70 -8.56 8.96
N ALA A 292 3.05 -7.43 9.25
CA ALA A 292 3.53 -6.46 10.23
C ALA A 292 3.43 -6.95 11.68
N ILE A 293 2.31 -7.60 12.06
CA ILE A 293 2.13 -8.22 13.38
C ILE A 293 3.24 -9.26 13.62
N VAL A 294 3.45 -10.15 12.65
CA VAL A 294 4.50 -11.18 12.70
C VAL A 294 5.88 -10.55 12.78
N SER A 295 6.14 -9.48 12.02
CA SER A 295 7.43 -8.79 12.01
C SER A 295 7.78 -8.20 13.37
N VAL A 296 6.82 -7.54 14.05
CA VAL A 296 7.03 -7.02 15.41
C VAL A 296 7.33 -8.15 16.39
N GLY A 297 6.51 -9.21 16.36
CA GLY A 297 6.69 -10.38 17.23
C GLY A 297 8.04 -11.07 17.04
N PHE A 298 8.47 -11.23 15.78
CA PHE A 298 9.74 -11.89 15.44
C PHE A 298 10.97 -11.08 15.78
N VAL A 299 10.97 -9.78 15.48
CA VAL A 299 12.11 -8.91 15.81
C VAL A 299 12.29 -8.83 17.33
N THR A 300 11.20 -8.75 18.09
CA THR A 300 11.25 -8.75 19.56
C THR A 300 11.89 -10.05 20.07
N ALA A 301 11.43 -11.21 19.56
CA ALA A 301 11.99 -12.51 19.93
C ALA A 301 13.49 -12.62 19.61
N LEU A 302 13.93 -12.15 18.43
CA LEU A 302 15.35 -12.15 18.06
C LEU A 302 16.20 -11.24 18.95
N ILE A 303 15.70 -10.04 19.29
CA ILE A 303 16.44 -9.10 20.15
C ILE A 303 16.56 -9.68 21.56
N ASP A 304 15.50 -10.27 22.11
CA ASP A 304 15.53 -10.88 23.44
C ASP A 304 16.45 -12.10 23.47
N PHE A 305 16.41 -12.94 22.43
CA PHE A 305 17.37 -14.03 22.25
C PHE A 305 18.81 -13.53 22.23
N SER A 306 19.08 -12.44 21.49
CA SER A 306 20.40 -11.81 21.46
C SER A 306 20.89 -11.43 22.83
N LYS A 307 20.04 -10.76 23.62
CA LYS A 307 20.42 -10.22 24.92
C LYS A 307 20.72 -11.32 25.94
N ASN A 308 19.98 -12.43 25.87
CA ASN A 308 20.03 -13.49 26.88
C ASN A 308 21.06 -14.58 26.57
N TYR A 309 21.36 -14.86 25.30
CA TYR A 309 22.13 -16.06 24.91
C TYR A 309 23.33 -15.80 24.03
N LEU A 310 23.44 -14.63 23.39
CA LEU A 310 24.55 -14.33 22.49
C LEU A 310 25.60 -13.47 23.21
N ASN A 311 26.86 -13.91 23.17
CA ASN A 311 27.99 -13.06 23.53
C ASN A 311 28.02 -11.83 22.60
N LYS A 312 28.67 -10.73 23.04
CA LYS A 312 28.79 -9.48 22.26
C LYS A 312 29.36 -9.65 20.83
N THR A 313 29.94 -10.80 20.50
CA THR A 313 30.51 -11.17 19.20
C THR A 313 29.55 -11.93 18.26
N THR A 314 28.38 -12.38 18.72
CA THR A 314 27.35 -13.05 17.89
C THR A 314 26.24 -12.17 17.23
N PRO A 315 26.29 -10.82 17.18
CA PRO A 315 25.33 -10.01 16.39
C PRO A 315 25.16 -10.45 14.93
N ASN A 316 26.18 -11.11 14.37
CA ASN A 316 26.22 -11.56 12.99
C ASN A 316 25.06 -12.52 12.64
N LEU A 317 24.60 -13.39 13.57
CA LEU A 317 23.54 -14.34 13.27
C LEU A 317 22.18 -13.66 13.09
N ILE A 318 21.84 -12.70 13.97
CA ILE A 318 20.57 -11.98 13.91
C ILE A 318 20.52 -11.10 12.68
N THR A 319 21.58 -10.35 12.42
CA THR A 319 21.69 -9.57 11.19
C THR A 319 21.58 -10.49 9.97
N MET A 320 22.21 -11.67 9.98
CA MET A 320 22.09 -12.63 8.88
C MET A 320 20.65 -13.14 8.70
N LEU A 321 19.92 -13.48 9.77
CA LEU A 321 18.52 -13.91 9.68
C LEU A 321 17.60 -12.80 9.15
N LEU A 322 17.82 -11.56 9.59
CA LEU A 322 17.08 -10.40 9.10
C LEU A 322 17.40 -10.11 7.63
N VAL A 323 18.68 -10.17 7.24
CA VAL A 323 19.11 -10.00 5.84
C VAL A 323 18.58 -11.13 4.96
N ALA A 324 18.56 -12.37 5.44
CA ALA A 324 17.97 -13.50 4.72
C ALA A 324 16.46 -13.30 4.52
N SER A 325 15.75 -12.83 5.54
CA SER A 325 14.31 -12.52 5.47
C SER A 325 14.02 -11.41 4.45
N ILE A 326 14.83 -10.36 4.46
CA ILE A 326 14.77 -9.25 3.50
C ILE A 326 15.03 -9.77 2.08
N SER A 327 16.08 -10.57 1.89
CA SER A 327 16.47 -11.12 0.59
C SER A 327 15.36 -12.02 0.01
N ALA A 328 14.74 -12.85 0.84
CA ALA A 328 13.60 -13.68 0.44
C ALA A 328 12.40 -12.83 -0.01
N GLY A 329 12.13 -11.70 0.64
CA GLY A 329 11.10 -10.75 0.20
C GLY A 329 11.43 -10.10 -1.15
N ILE A 330 12.70 -9.71 -1.36
CA ILE A 330 13.16 -9.15 -2.64
C ILE A 330 13.00 -10.17 -3.77
N ILE A 331 13.36 -11.44 -3.56
CA ILE A 331 13.20 -12.49 -4.57
C ILE A 331 11.73 -12.59 -5.02
N LYS A 332 10.77 -12.56 -4.09
CA LYS A 332 9.33 -12.59 -4.42
C LYS A 332 8.86 -11.38 -5.24
N ILE A 333 9.46 -10.21 -5.01
CA ILE A 333 9.18 -9.00 -5.79
C ILE A 333 9.77 -9.14 -7.19
N LEU A 334 10.99 -9.66 -7.33
CA LEU A 334 11.63 -9.91 -8.62
C LEU A 334 10.88 -10.96 -9.43
N GLU A 335 10.29 -11.97 -8.79
CA GLU A 335 9.42 -12.94 -9.46
C GLU A 335 8.14 -12.28 -9.97
N ALA A 336 7.45 -11.50 -9.14
CA ALA A 336 6.25 -10.77 -9.53
C ALA A 336 6.50 -9.74 -10.65
N GLN A 337 7.70 -9.16 -10.70
CA GLN A 337 8.10 -8.19 -11.73
C GLN A 337 7.82 -8.69 -13.16
N LYS A 338 7.96 -9.99 -13.42
CA LYS A 338 7.76 -10.57 -14.76
C LYS A 338 6.38 -10.22 -15.34
N THR A 339 5.34 -10.27 -14.52
CA THR A 339 3.97 -9.95 -14.92
C THR A 339 3.79 -8.45 -15.19
N TYR A 340 4.42 -7.59 -14.39
CA TYR A 340 4.36 -6.12 -14.58
C TYR A 340 5.20 -5.65 -15.77
N ASN A 341 6.31 -6.31 -16.05
CA ASN A 341 7.06 -6.10 -17.28
C ASN A 341 6.20 -6.43 -18.50
N LEU A 342 5.48 -7.55 -18.48
CA LEU A 342 4.58 -7.92 -19.58
C LEU A 342 3.51 -6.83 -19.82
N ARG A 343 2.89 -6.31 -18.76
CA ARG A 343 1.96 -5.17 -18.87
C ARG A 343 2.64 -3.95 -19.48
N LEU A 344 3.84 -3.60 -19.01
CA LEU A 344 4.58 -2.45 -19.53
C LEU A 344 4.94 -2.63 -21.00
N GLU A 345 5.37 -3.82 -21.44
CA GLU A 345 5.64 -4.11 -22.85
C GLU A 345 4.37 -4.00 -23.72
N LEU A 346 3.20 -4.41 -23.22
CA LEU A 346 1.93 -4.19 -23.93
C LEU A 346 1.62 -2.71 -24.11
N VAL A 347 1.77 -1.90 -23.05
CA VAL A 347 1.57 -0.45 -23.11
C VAL A 347 2.52 0.18 -24.13
N LYS A 348 3.79 -0.24 -24.13
CA LYS A 348 4.81 0.20 -25.11
C LYS A 348 4.40 -0.17 -26.54
N ALA A 349 4.02 -1.42 -26.78
CA ALA A 349 3.67 -1.91 -28.12
C ALA A 349 2.48 -1.13 -28.69
N GLN A 350 1.44 -0.93 -27.88
CA GLN A 350 0.28 -0.12 -28.24
C GLN A 350 0.67 1.33 -28.55
N ALA A 351 1.53 1.94 -27.73
CA ALA A 351 2.02 3.29 -27.98
C ALA A 351 2.80 3.38 -29.30
N MET A 352 3.70 2.43 -29.59
CA MET A 352 4.45 2.40 -30.86
C MET A 352 3.51 2.23 -32.06
N GLN A 353 2.51 1.35 -31.96
CA GLN A 353 1.50 1.16 -33.00
C GLN A 353 0.73 2.46 -33.26
N ALA A 354 0.27 3.14 -32.20
CA ALA A 354 -0.41 4.42 -32.33
C ALA A 354 0.50 5.53 -32.90
N GLN A 355 1.81 5.52 -32.61
CA GLN A 355 2.76 6.46 -33.20
C GLN A 355 2.94 6.25 -34.71
N SER A 356 2.76 5.03 -35.21
CA SER A 356 2.86 4.71 -36.64
C SER A 356 1.65 5.15 -37.47
N LYS A 357 0.54 5.54 -36.81
CA LYS A 357 -0.71 5.96 -37.43
C LYS A 357 -0.92 7.48 -37.30
N ASP A 358 -1.68 8.05 -38.23
CA ASP A 358 -2.12 9.43 -38.14
C ASP A 358 -3.25 9.59 -37.09
N GLY A 359 -3.40 10.78 -36.52
CA GLY A 359 -4.34 11.08 -35.43
C GLY A 359 -3.75 10.86 -34.03
N THR A 360 -4.34 11.44 -32.98
CA THR A 360 -3.83 11.39 -31.59
C THR A 360 -4.71 10.62 -30.63
N LYS A 361 -5.93 10.28 -31.04
CA LYS A 361 -6.95 9.63 -30.22
C LYS A 361 -7.30 8.29 -30.85
N PHE A 362 -7.05 7.22 -30.11
CA PHE A 362 -7.33 5.86 -30.56
C PHE A 362 -8.22 5.12 -29.58
N TYR A 363 -8.92 4.12 -30.08
CA TYR A 363 -9.57 3.11 -29.26
C TYR A 363 -9.22 1.71 -29.76
N ALA A 364 -9.32 0.73 -28.88
CA ALA A 364 -9.17 -0.67 -29.22
C ALA A 364 -10.10 -1.52 -28.35
N TYR A 365 -10.21 -2.81 -28.66
CA TYR A 365 -11.01 -3.72 -27.85
C TYR A 365 -10.15 -4.44 -26.82
N THR A 366 -10.73 -4.71 -25.66
CA THR A 366 -10.06 -5.53 -24.64
C THR A 366 -9.72 -6.93 -25.15
N SER A 367 -10.52 -7.46 -26.10
CA SER A 367 -10.29 -8.75 -26.76
C SER A 367 -9.06 -8.77 -27.67
N ASP A 368 -8.58 -7.61 -28.12
CA ASP A 368 -7.45 -7.52 -29.06
C ASP A 368 -6.11 -7.83 -28.38
N PHE A 369 -6.09 -7.87 -27.05
CA PHE A 369 -4.88 -8.03 -26.26
C PHE A 369 -5.10 -9.02 -25.13
N ASN A 370 -4.07 -9.82 -24.85
CA ASN A 370 -4.05 -10.69 -23.69
C ASN A 370 -3.45 -9.94 -22.49
N PHE A 371 -4.29 -9.37 -21.64
CA PHE A 371 -3.84 -8.59 -20.49
C PHE A 371 -3.72 -9.44 -19.22
N PRO A 372 -2.62 -9.29 -18.46
CA PRO A 372 -2.46 -9.98 -17.18
C PRO A 372 -3.29 -9.36 -16.03
N PHE A 373 -3.85 -8.15 -16.21
CA PHE A 373 -4.48 -7.36 -15.16
C PHE A 373 -5.68 -6.54 -15.67
N ALA A 374 -6.34 -5.84 -14.74
CA ALA A 374 -7.36 -4.85 -15.05
C ALA A 374 -6.85 -3.75 -16.01
N MET A 375 -7.76 -3.22 -16.83
CA MET A 375 -7.44 -2.35 -17.97
C MET A 375 -8.09 -0.96 -17.89
N TRP A 376 -8.81 -0.68 -16.82
CA TRP A 376 -9.71 0.48 -16.77
C TRP A 376 -8.99 1.83 -16.88
N ALA A 377 -7.69 1.88 -16.56
CA ALA A 377 -6.87 3.10 -16.64
C ALA A 377 -5.92 3.13 -17.86
N ASN A 378 -6.18 2.32 -18.90
CA ASN A 378 -5.28 2.22 -20.06
C ASN A 378 -5.00 3.58 -20.73
N ALA A 379 -6.02 4.44 -20.86
CA ALA A 379 -5.82 5.77 -21.45
C ALA A 379 -4.85 6.62 -20.62
N CYS A 380 -4.92 6.56 -19.27
CA CYS A 380 -3.97 7.23 -18.39
C CYS A 380 -2.54 6.70 -18.57
N GLU A 381 -2.39 5.38 -18.66
CA GLU A 381 -1.09 4.74 -18.90
C GLU A 381 -0.50 5.20 -20.25
N GLN A 382 -1.33 5.28 -21.28
CA GLN A 382 -0.93 5.71 -22.63
C GLN A 382 -0.59 7.20 -22.69
N LEU A 383 -1.35 8.07 -22.02
CA LEU A 383 -1.04 9.49 -21.90
C LEU A 383 0.28 9.73 -21.18
N LEU A 384 0.52 9.02 -20.07
CA LEU A 384 1.77 9.12 -19.32
C LEU A 384 2.96 8.55 -20.10
N TYR A 385 2.79 7.40 -20.73
CA TYR A 385 3.84 6.77 -21.52
C TYR A 385 4.19 7.61 -22.75
N SER A 386 3.20 7.98 -23.56
CA SER A 386 3.43 8.78 -24.77
C SER A 386 3.89 10.19 -24.44
N GLY A 387 3.36 10.85 -23.41
CA GLY A 387 3.86 12.14 -22.94
C GLY A 387 5.32 12.10 -22.47
N MET A 388 5.79 10.95 -21.98
CA MET A 388 7.15 10.79 -21.50
C MET A 388 8.15 10.55 -22.65
N TYR A 389 7.78 9.79 -23.68
CA TYR A 389 8.68 9.40 -24.78
C TYR A 389 8.46 10.18 -26.08
N PHE A 390 7.27 10.73 -26.29
CA PHE A 390 6.84 11.45 -27.50
C PHE A 390 6.14 12.77 -27.12
N PRO A 391 6.82 13.70 -26.44
CA PRO A 391 6.21 14.89 -25.86
C PRO A 391 5.53 15.83 -26.87
N ASP A 392 5.90 15.74 -28.15
CA ASP A 392 5.32 16.55 -29.23
C ASP A 392 4.26 15.81 -30.06
N ASN A 393 4.03 14.52 -29.79
CA ASN A 393 3.01 13.70 -30.46
C ASN A 393 2.38 12.73 -29.46
N VAL A 394 1.78 13.29 -28.40
CA VAL A 394 1.11 12.51 -27.35
C VAL A 394 -0.09 11.76 -27.96
N LYS A 395 -0.27 10.51 -27.54
CA LYS A 395 -1.36 9.65 -28.01
C LYS A 395 -2.12 9.08 -26.82
N THR A 396 -3.41 8.88 -26.98
CA THR A 396 -4.26 8.17 -26.01
C THR A 396 -4.91 6.97 -26.66
N ILE A 397 -5.07 5.89 -25.90
CA ILE A 397 -5.75 4.67 -26.35
C ILE A 397 -6.72 4.24 -25.24
N TYR A 398 -8.01 4.36 -25.51
CA TYR A 398 -9.05 3.86 -24.63
C TYR A 398 -9.48 2.44 -25.04
N LEU A 399 -9.78 1.60 -24.06
CA LEU A 399 -10.17 0.21 -24.30
C LEU A 399 -11.65 0.01 -24.06
N PHE A 400 -12.36 -0.50 -25.05
CA PHE A 400 -13.76 -0.89 -24.95
C PHE A 400 -13.91 -2.40 -24.79
N ASN A 401 -14.92 -2.82 -24.02
CA ASN A 401 -15.19 -4.24 -23.82
C ASN A 401 -15.84 -4.90 -25.05
N ASN A 402 -16.56 -4.12 -25.86
CA ASN A 402 -17.24 -4.60 -27.06
C ASN A 402 -17.38 -3.48 -28.10
N GLU A 403 -17.63 -3.89 -29.34
CA GLU A 403 -17.76 -3.01 -30.50
C GLU A 403 -18.97 -2.07 -30.42
N SER A 404 -20.12 -2.56 -29.96
CA SER A 404 -21.35 -1.76 -29.87
C SER A 404 -21.17 -0.54 -28.97
N ASP A 405 -20.57 -0.73 -27.79
CA ASP A 405 -20.25 0.36 -26.86
C ASP A 405 -19.25 1.34 -27.47
N ALA A 406 -18.21 0.83 -28.15
CA ALA A 406 -17.21 1.68 -28.80
C ALA A 406 -17.85 2.56 -29.88
N GLN A 407 -18.63 1.97 -30.79
CA GLN A 407 -19.30 2.69 -31.87
C GLN A 407 -20.25 3.76 -31.32
N LYS A 408 -21.04 3.42 -30.31
CA LYS A 408 -21.98 4.35 -29.67
C LYS A 408 -21.25 5.53 -29.02
N GLN A 409 -20.19 5.27 -28.26
CA GLN A 409 -19.47 6.30 -27.52
C GLN A 409 -18.65 7.19 -28.48
N VAL A 410 -17.91 6.59 -29.40
CA VAL A 410 -17.08 7.31 -30.38
C VAL A 410 -17.93 8.18 -31.31
N ALA A 411 -19.09 7.69 -31.78
CA ALA A 411 -19.97 8.47 -32.64
C ALA A 411 -20.58 9.72 -31.95
N GLN A 412 -20.58 9.74 -30.61
CA GLN A 412 -21.11 10.85 -29.80
C GLN A 412 -20.02 11.79 -29.29
N MET A 413 -18.74 11.51 -29.58
CA MET A 413 -17.64 12.33 -29.08
C MET A 413 -17.45 13.61 -29.89
N ASP A 414 -17.22 14.70 -29.18
CA ASP A 414 -16.68 15.93 -29.73
C ASP A 414 -15.19 15.76 -30.04
N GLU A 415 -14.73 16.30 -31.17
CA GLU A 415 -13.32 16.33 -31.59
C GLU A 415 -12.41 16.99 -30.55
N ASN A 416 -12.97 17.88 -29.71
CA ASN A 416 -12.28 18.54 -28.60
C ASN A 416 -12.43 17.80 -27.26
N SER A 417 -12.81 16.52 -27.28
CA SER A 417 -12.89 15.68 -26.09
C SER A 417 -12.03 14.42 -26.20
N PHE A 418 -11.67 13.82 -25.07
CA PHE A 418 -10.95 12.57 -24.99
C PHE A 418 -11.54 11.63 -23.95
N LEU A 419 -11.29 10.34 -24.14
CA LEU A 419 -11.68 9.24 -23.27
C LEU A 419 -10.59 8.98 -22.23
N LEU A 420 -10.98 8.91 -20.96
CA LEU A 420 -10.05 8.70 -19.85
C LEU A 420 -10.29 7.36 -19.11
N VAL A 421 -11.37 7.27 -18.33
CA VAL A 421 -11.67 6.11 -17.47
C VAL A 421 -13.18 5.87 -17.41
N PRO A 422 -13.68 4.65 -17.14
CA PRO A 422 -15.11 4.35 -17.24
C PRO A 422 -16.06 5.25 -16.43
N PHE A 423 -15.60 5.78 -15.29
CA PHE A 423 -16.38 6.63 -14.39
C PHE A 423 -16.18 8.14 -14.60
N TYR A 424 -15.26 8.54 -15.49
CA TYR A 424 -15.09 9.89 -16.03
C TYR A 424 -14.79 9.75 -17.52
N LEU A 425 -15.77 9.21 -18.24
CA LEU A 425 -15.53 8.64 -19.56
C LEU A 425 -15.02 9.70 -20.54
N GLN A 426 -15.76 10.80 -20.70
CA GLN A 426 -15.44 11.86 -21.65
C GLN A 426 -15.07 13.15 -20.91
N LEU A 427 -13.93 13.73 -21.27
CA LEU A 427 -13.44 15.01 -20.75
C LEU A 427 -13.01 15.92 -21.91
N PRO A 428 -13.15 17.25 -21.80
CA PRO A 428 -12.69 18.17 -22.83
C PRO A 428 -11.15 18.21 -22.86
N ASP A 429 -10.55 18.44 -24.03
CA ASP A 429 -9.10 18.58 -24.21
C ASP A 429 -8.53 19.76 -23.40
N THR A 430 -9.36 20.77 -23.10
CA THR A 430 -9.00 21.89 -22.20
C THR A 430 -8.76 21.46 -20.76
N PHE A 431 -9.20 20.26 -20.36
CA PHE A 431 -8.85 19.67 -19.07
C PHE A 431 -7.38 19.28 -19.01
N LEU A 432 -6.73 19.01 -20.15
CA LEU A 432 -5.36 18.52 -20.19
C LEU A 432 -4.34 19.59 -19.85
N ASN A 433 -3.37 19.24 -19.03
CA ASN A 433 -2.17 20.05 -18.83
C ASN A 433 -1.33 20.05 -20.10
N GLN A 434 -1.49 21.11 -20.90
CA GLN A 434 -0.88 21.28 -22.22
C GLN A 434 0.66 21.26 -22.21
N LYS A 435 1.29 21.43 -21.04
CA LYS A 435 2.74 21.23 -20.91
C LYS A 435 3.15 19.76 -21.10
N TYR A 436 2.33 18.82 -20.62
CA TYR A 436 2.67 17.40 -20.57
C TYR A 436 1.86 16.54 -21.55
N PHE A 437 0.63 16.96 -21.87
CA PHE A 437 -0.32 16.17 -22.66
C PHE A 437 -0.84 16.99 -23.84
N LYS A 438 -0.06 17.05 -24.92
CA LYS A 438 -0.40 17.76 -26.16
C LYS A 438 -1.23 16.86 -27.09
N LEU A 439 -2.48 16.57 -26.73
CA LEU A 439 -3.42 15.90 -27.63
C LEU A 439 -3.97 16.89 -28.67
N LYS A 440 -4.06 16.48 -29.93
CA LYS A 440 -4.68 17.28 -30.99
C LYS A 440 -6.19 17.03 -31.01
N SER A 441 -6.96 18.05 -31.37
CA SER A 441 -8.38 17.89 -31.69
C SER A 441 -8.52 17.04 -32.96
N ASN A 442 -9.02 15.82 -32.83
CA ASN A 442 -9.33 14.90 -33.92
C ASN A 442 -10.32 13.84 -33.45
N ASN A 443 -10.88 13.11 -34.41
CA ASN A 443 -11.75 11.98 -34.15
C ASN A 443 -10.96 10.78 -33.63
N TYR A 444 -11.66 9.88 -32.93
CA TYR A 444 -11.12 8.61 -32.48
C TYR A 444 -10.97 7.64 -33.65
N HIS A 445 -9.82 6.98 -33.74
CA HIS A 445 -9.57 5.93 -34.74
C HIS A 445 -9.40 4.56 -34.08
N TYR A 446 -9.87 3.51 -34.73
CA TYR A 446 -9.60 2.15 -34.29
C TYR A 446 -8.10 1.84 -34.45
N LEU A 447 -7.48 1.31 -33.41
CA LEU A 447 -6.02 1.12 -33.35
C LEU A 447 -5.52 0.03 -34.28
N ASN A 448 -6.30 -1.03 -34.53
CA ASN A 448 -5.89 -2.16 -35.36
C ASN A 448 -6.21 -1.92 -36.83
#